data_AF-A0A5R8KI40-F1
#
_entry.id   AF-A0A5R8KI40-F1
#
_cell.length_a   1.000
_cell.length_b   1.000
_cell.length_c   1.000
_cell.angle_alpha   90.00
_cell.angle_beta   90.00
_cell.angle_gamma   90.00
#
_symmetry.space_group_name_H-M   'P 1'
#
loop_
_entity.id
_entity.type
_entity.pdbx_description
1 polymer ?
#
loop_
_entity_poly.entity_id
_entity_poly.type
_entity_poly.pdbx_seq_one_letter_code
_entity_poly.pdbx_strand_id
1 'polypeptide(L)'
;MAAPSLLIYLDGNIVPESEAKISVFDHGLLYGDGVFEGIRFYNGRVFRLTEHLERLYESSRSILLNVPLNFEEMEKAVLDTIAANNLRDGYIRLLITRGVGPLGLNPYQCPKASVVVIASSISLYPQEKYDLGLTMVTCATRRPSPAALSPQVKSLNYLNNIMAKIEAIQGGGEEGVMLNEQGFVAECTGDNIFILKRGEVLTPPIAAGGLDGITRRVAIELLAELGVPLREVNLTRHDIFTAEECFLTGTAAEVIAGVMLDRRPIGTGKPGPLTKQLVEKFKALANSTGTPITYP
;
A
#
# COMPACT_ATOMS: atom_id res chain seq x y z
N MET A 1 30.29 13.67 4.81
CA MET A 1 29.25 14.71 4.66
C MET A 1 27.93 14.06 5.03
N ALA A 2 27.14 14.67 5.93
CA ALA A 2 25.79 14.17 6.21
C ALA A 2 24.97 14.20 4.92
N ALA A 3 24.08 13.23 4.72
CA ALA A 3 23.14 13.30 3.61
C ALA A 3 22.35 14.61 3.71
N PRO A 4 22.05 15.29 2.58
CA PRO A 4 21.23 16.49 2.62
C PRO A 4 19.88 16.17 3.29
N SER A 5 19.41 17.08 4.15
CA SER A 5 18.11 16.97 4.80
C SER A 5 17.03 16.85 3.71
N LEU A 6 16.10 15.91 3.88
CA LEU A 6 14.93 15.84 3.01
C LEU A 6 14.10 17.12 3.13
N LEU A 7 13.44 17.48 2.03
CA LEU A 7 12.47 18.56 1.94
C LEU A 7 11.07 17.96 1.90
N ILE A 8 10.18 18.44 2.78
CA ILE A 8 8.86 17.89 3.02
C ILE A 8 7.83 18.97 2.70
N TYR A 9 6.78 18.64 1.96
CA TYR A 9 5.64 19.53 1.85
C TYR A 9 4.79 19.42 3.12
N LEU A 10 4.52 20.56 3.75
CA LEU A 10 3.66 20.71 4.91
C LEU A 10 2.78 21.95 4.74
N ASP A 11 1.48 21.74 4.58
CA ASP A 11 0.45 22.79 4.56
C ASP A 11 0.74 23.97 3.61
N GLY A 12 1.22 23.67 2.39
CA GLY A 12 1.49 24.67 1.35
C GLY A 12 2.95 25.09 1.22
N ASN A 13 3.82 24.66 2.14
CA ASN A 13 5.23 25.04 2.16
C ASN A 13 6.12 23.80 2.03
N ILE A 14 7.26 23.94 1.33
CA ILE A 14 8.32 22.93 1.34
C ILE A 14 9.34 23.34 2.42
N VAL A 15 9.47 22.51 3.45
CA VAL A 15 10.31 22.77 4.63
C VAL A 15 11.33 21.65 4.83
N PRO A 16 12.48 21.92 5.48
CA PRO A 16 13.39 20.87 5.91
C PRO A 16 12.69 19.85 6.82
N GLU A 17 13.06 18.57 6.74
CA GLU A 17 12.53 17.48 7.57
C GLU A 17 12.46 17.82 9.07
N SER A 18 13.48 18.48 9.61
CA SER A 18 13.55 18.90 11.02
C SER A 18 12.47 19.92 11.43
N GLU A 19 11.83 20.58 10.47
CA GLU A 19 10.77 21.56 10.65
C GLU A 19 9.37 21.00 10.30
N ALA A 20 9.31 19.84 9.65
CA ALA A 20 8.07 19.17 9.31
C ALA A 20 7.39 18.55 10.55
N LYS A 21 6.71 19.39 11.34
CA LYS A 21 6.10 19.03 12.62
C LYS A 21 4.60 19.24 12.60
N ILE A 22 3.87 18.33 13.22
CA ILE A 22 2.44 18.46 13.49
C ILE A 22 2.20 18.68 14.98
N SER A 23 1.08 19.31 15.32
CA SER A 23 0.71 19.55 16.72
C SER A 23 0.39 18.24 17.43
N VAL A 24 0.72 18.15 18.73
CA VAL A 24 0.29 17.04 19.59
C VAL A 24 -1.23 17.01 19.82
N PHE A 25 -1.94 18.08 19.46
CA PHE A 25 -3.41 18.17 19.49
C PHE A 25 -4.07 17.83 18.14
N ASP A 26 -3.30 17.36 17.16
CA ASP A 26 -3.83 16.92 15.88
C ASP A 26 -4.62 15.61 16.04
N HIS A 27 -5.86 15.58 15.54
CA HIS A 27 -6.75 14.42 15.64
C HIS A 27 -6.27 13.21 14.81
N GLY A 28 -5.45 13.44 13.78
CA GLY A 28 -4.74 12.37 13.08
C GLY A 28 -3.75 11.64 13.97
N LEU A 29 -3.07 12.35 14.89
CA LEU A 29 -2.19 11.74 15.89
C LEU A 29 -3.00 11.11 17.03
N LEU A 30 -3.99 11.83 17.57
CA LEU A 30 -4.71 11.41 18.78
C LEU A 30 -5.65 10.22 18.53
N TYR A 31 -6.28 10.16 17.35
CA TYR A 31 -7.38 9.23 17.09
C TYR A 31 -7.25 8.48 15.75
N GLY A 32 -6.14 8.69 15.02
CA GLY A 32 -5.99 8.15 13.67
C GLY A 32 -6.96 8.76 12.66
N ASP A 33 -7.56 9.92 12.96
CA ASP A 33 -8.52 10.59 12.07
C ASP A 33 -7.77 11.29 10.93
N GLY A 34 -7.55 10.54 9.86
CA GLY A 34 -6.84 10.96 8.67
C GLY A 34 -6.71 9.83 7.67
N VAL A 35 -6.19 10.16 6.50
CA VAL A 35 -5.94 9.23 5.39
C VAL A 35 -4.52 9.36 4.87
N PHE A 36 -4.06 8.34 4.15
CA PHE A 36 -2.76 8.40 3.50
C PHE A 36 -2.72 7.61 2.19
N GLU A 37 -1.70 7.91 1.39
CA GLU A 37 -1.30 7.13 0.23
C GLU A 37 0.16 6.73 0.28
N GLY A 38 0.45 5.63 -0.40
CA GLY A 38 1.80 5.15 -0.66
C GLY A 38 1.99 5.05 -2.15
N ILE A 39 2.83 5.91 -2.72
CA ILE A 39 2.97 6.09 -4.17
C ILE A 39 4.42 5.85 -4.55
N ARG A 40 4.70 5.22 -5.69
CA ARG A 40 6.08 5.11 -6.19
C ARG A 40 6.27 5.93 -7.45
N PHE A 41 7.50 6.40 -7.60
CA PHE A 41 7.96 7.04 -8.82
C PHE A 41 9.23 6.34 -9.29
N TYR A 42 9.34 6.23 -10.61
CA TYR A 42 10.38 5.50 -11.32
C TYR A 42 10.86 6.35 -12.49
N ASN A 43 12.18 6.47 -12.67
CA ASN A 43 12.77 7.18 -13.79
C ASN A 43 12.13 8.57 -14.07
N GLY A 44 11.90 9.31 -12.99
CA GLY A 44 11.30 10.64 -13.01
C GLY A 44 9.82 10.71 -13.38
N ARG A 45 9.06 9.62 -13.22
CA ARG A 45 7.60 9.57 -13.42
C ARG A 45 6.90 8.97 -12.21
N VAL A 46 5.78 9.54 -11.81
CA VAL A 46 4.96 9.01 -10.71
C VAL A 46 3.98 7.98 -11.27
N PHE A 47 4.12 6.73 -10.84
CA PHE A 47 3.33 5.63 -11.37
C PHE A 47 1.91 5.67 -10.80
N ARG A 48 0.91 5.67 -11.69
CA ARG A 48 -0.53 5.65 -11.34
C ARG A 48 -0.95 6.76 -10.38
N LEU A 49 -0.39 7.97 -10.55
CA LEU A 49 -0.63 9.10 -9.64
C LEU A 49 -2.11 9.47 -9.55
N THR A 50 -2.80 9.56 -10.69
CA THR A 50 -4.23 9.87 -10.74
C THR A 50 -5.03 8.88 -9.90
N GLU A 51 -4.82 7.58 -10.09
CA GLU A 51 -5.55 6.53 -9.37
C GLU A 51 -5.24 6.55 -7.85
N HIS A 52 -4.00 6.88 -7.47
CA HIS A 52 -3.63 7.07 -6.07
C HIS A 52 -4.37 8.26 -5.45
N LEU A 53 -4.41 9.40 -6.14
CA LEU A 53 -5.11 10.59 -5.65
C LEU A 53 -6.62 10.37 -5.60
N GLU A 54 -7.22 9.74 -6.61
CA GLU A 54 -8.65 9.37 -6.59
C GLU A 54 -8.99 8.58 -5.31
N ARG A 55 -8.22 7.54 -4.99
CA ARG A 55 -8.44 6.74 -3.78
C ARG A 55 -8.21 7.53 -2.48
N LEU A 56 -7.29 8.48 -2.47
CA LEU A 56 -7.09 9.39 -1.33
C LEU A 56 -8.34 10.25 -1.08
N TYR A 57 -8.93 10.81 -2.14
CA TYR A 57 -10.17 11.59 -2.06
C TYR A 57 -11.39 10.71 -1.70
N GLU A 58 -11.48 9.49 -2.21
CA GLU A 58 -12.51 8.52 -1.81
C GLU A 58 -12.42 8.12 -0.33
N SER A 59 -11.20 7.88 0.16
CA SER A 59 -10.94 7.62 1.58
C SER A 59 -11.34 8.82 2.43
N SER A 60 -10.96 10.04 2.00
CA SER A 60 -11.31 11.29 2.69
C SER A 60 -12.82 11.50 2.76
N ARG A 61 -13.52 11.25 1.66
CA ARG A 61 -15.00 11.34 1.57
C ARG A 61 -15.67 10.37 2.55
N SER A 62 -15.14 9.15 2.68
CA SER A 62 -15.70 8.11 3.57
C SER A 62 -15.67 8.52 5.05
N ILE A 63 -14.71 9.35 5.45
CA ILE A 63 -14.58 9.86 6.83
C ILE A 63 -15.04 11.32 6.95
N LEU A 64 -15.71 11.89 5.94
CA LEU A 64 -16.13 13.29 5.90
C LEU A 64 -14.97 14.28 6.14
N LEU A 65 -13.78 13.96 5.63
CA LEU A 65 -12.60 14.83 5.68
C LEU A 65 -12.61 15.81 4.51
N ASN A 66 -12.69 17.09 4.81
CA ASN A 66 -12.55 18.15 3.80
C ASN A 66 -11.06 18.37 3.50
N VAL A 67 -10.65 17.99 2.30
CA VAL A 67 -9.27 18.16 1.82
C VAL A 67 -9.08 19.63 1.41
N PRO A 68 -8.03 20.33 1.89
CA PRO A 68 -7.87 21.76 1.66
C PRO A 68 -7.28 22.10 0.28
N LEU A 69 -6.90 21.08 -0.50
CA LEU A 69 -6.41 21.19 -1.87
C LEU A 69 -7.41 20.53 -2.81
N ASN A 70 -7.56 21.06 -4.01
CA ASN A 70 -8.22 20.33 -5.10
C ASN A 70 -7.28 19.28 -5.71
N PHE A 71 -7.78 18.53 -6.69
CA PHE A 71 -7.05 17.41 -7.28
C PHE A 71 -5.72 17.86 -7.92
N GLU A 72 -5.76 18.92 -8.72
CA GLU A 72 -4.61 19.47 -9.43
C GLU A 72 -3.57 20.08 -8.47
N GLU A 73 -4.03 20.74 -7.40
CA GLU A 73 -3.16 21.28 -6.34
C GLU A 73 -2.46 20.17 -5.56
N MET A 74 -3.15 19.06 -5.27
CA MET A 74 -2.56 17.89 -4.62
C MET A 74 -1.55 17.20 -5.52
N GLU A 75 -1.88 17.03 -6.80
CA GLU A 75 -0.94 16.51 -7.80
C GLU A 75 0.32 17.37 -7.86
N LYS A 76 0.16 18.69 -7.94
CA LYS A 76 1.29 19.63 -7.93
C LYS A 76 2.12 19.51 -6.65
N ALA A 77 1.50 19.43 -5.48
CA ALA A 77 2.21 19.26 -4.21
C ALA A 77 3.07 17.99 -4.20
N VAL A 78 2.55 16.89 -4.74
CA VAL A 78 3.30 15.63 -4.87
C VAL A 78 4.51 15.79 -5.80
N LEU A 79 4.30 16.34 -7.00
CA LEU A 79 5.37 16.52 -7.99
C LEU A 79 6.45 17.50 -7.52
N ASP A 80 6.05 18.65 -6.96
CA ASP A 80 6.96 19.67 -6.43
C ASP A 80 7.85 19.10 -5.30
N THR A 81 7.27 18.27 -4.42
CA THR A 81 8.03 17.66 -3.31
C THR A 81 9.12 16.72 -3.83
N ILE A 82 8.82 15.91 -4.86
CA ILE A 82 9.84 15.04 -5.47
C ILE A 82 10.93 15.87 -6.15
N ALA A 83 10.53 16.88 -6.93
CA ALA A 83 11.44 17.77 -7.65
C ALA A 83 12.37 18.53 -6.69
N ALA A 84 11.86 19.02 -5.56
CA ALA A 84 12.63 19.71 -4.54
C ALA A 84 13.75 18.83 -3.93
N ASN A 85 13.54 17.52 -3.87
CA ASN A 85 14.55 16.56 -3.40
C ASN A 85 15.45 16.01 -4.52
N ASN A 86 15.23 16.41 -5.78
CA ASN A 86 15.93 15.92 -6.97
C ASN A 86 15.97 14.38 -7.07
N LEU A 87 14.91 13.70 -6.63
CA LEU A 87 14.81 12.24 -6.65
C LEU A 87 14.24 11.78 -8.00
N ARG A 88 14.84 10.74 -8.59
CA ARG A 88 14.36 10.13 -9.84
C ARG A 88 13.59 8.84 -9.61
N ASP A 89 13.89 8.15 -8.52
CA ASP A 89 13.28 6.90 -8.11
C ASP A 89 13.03 6.93 -6.60
N GLY A 90 11.87 6.44 -6.16
CA GLY A 90 11.56 6.42 -4.74
C GLY A 90 10.11 6.14 -4.42
N TYR A 91 9.72 6.66 -3.27
CA TYR A 91 8.42 6.47 -2.63
C TYR A 91 7.93 7.77 -2.02
N ILE A 92 6.63 7.99 -2.12
CA ILE A 92 5.90 9.08 -1.50
C ILE A 92 5.02 8.50 -0.39
N ARG A 93 5.11 9.10 0.78
CA ARG A 93 4.06 9.03 1.80
C ARG A 93 3.29 10.34 1.78
N LEU A 94 2.07 10.31 1.29
CA LEU A 94 1.13 11.43 1.31
C LEU A 94 0.14 11.20 2.45
N LEU A 95 -0.01 12.14 3.38
CA LEU A 95 -0.94 12.05 4.50
C LEU A 95 -1.84 13.30 4.53
N ILE A 96 -3.08 13.10 4.96
CA ILE A 96 -4.01 14.17 5.31
C ILE A 96 -4.58 13.84 6.69
N THR A 97 -4.33 14.70 7.67
CA THR A 97 -4.94 14.58 9.00
C THR A 97 -6.19 15.45 9.11
N ARG A 98 -7.07 15.13 10.05
CA ARG A 98 -8.20 15.99 10.42
C ARG A 98 -7.75 17.38 10.91
N GLY A 99 -6.54 17.47 11.46
CA GLY A 99 -5.99 18.71 11.99
C GLY A 99 -6.19 18.89 13.49
N VAL A 100 -5.81 20.07 13.97
CA VAL A 100 -5.83 20.43 15.39
C VAL A 100 -7.26 20.64 15.89
N GLY A 101 -7.57 20.04 17.04
CA GLY A 101 -8.86 20.22 17.71
C GLY A 101 -8.79 19.99 19.23
N PRO A 102 -9.91 20.14 19.95
CA PRO A 102 -10.00 19.81 21.37
C PRO A 102 -9.86 18.29 21.60
N LEU A 103 -9.68 17.86 22.86
CA LEU A 103 -9.56 16.43 23.23
C LEU A 103 -10.89 15.63 23.16
N GLY A 104 -11.88 16.14 22.43
CA GLY A 104 -13.10 15.40 22.09
C GLY A 104 -12.99 14.76 20.70
N LEU A 105 -13.86 13.81 20.41
CA LEU A 105 -13.90 13.08 19.12
C LEU A 105 -14.70 13.79 18.02
N ASN A 106 -15.23 14.99 18.27
CA ASN A 106 -16.08 15.68 17.29
C ASN A 106 -15.20 16.30 16.17
N PRO A 107 -15.22 15.77 14.93
CA PRO A 107 -14.31 16.20 13.88
C PRO A 107 -14.61 17.61 13.37
N TYR A 108 -15.82 18.12 13.60
CA TYR A 108 -16.22 19.48 13.20
C TYR A 108 -15.63 20.57 14.10
N GLN A 109 -14.95 20.19 15.18
CA GLN A 109 -14.17 21.11 16.01
C GLN A 109 -12.72 21.24 15.54
N CYS A 110 -12.35 20.57 14.45
CA CYS A 110 -11.06 20.72 13.77
C CYS A 110 -11.26 21.63 12.54
N PRO A 111 -10.83 22.91 12.58
CA PRO A 111 -11.18 23.89 11.56
C PRO A 111 -10.45 23.69 10.23
N LYS A 112 -9.29 23.02 10.23
CA LYS A 112 -8.44 22.85 9.05
C LYS A 112 -7.66 21.54 9.14
N ALA A 113 -7.80 20.71 8.10
CA ALA A 113 -6.98 19.53 7.87
C ALA A 113 -5.53 19.90 7.51
N SER A 114 -4.57 19.07 7.93
CA SER A 114 -3.16 19.23 7.54
C SER A 114 -2.77 18.23 6.46
N VAL A 115 -1.96 18.68 5.48
CA VAL A 115 -1.48 17.90 4.35
C VAL A 115 0.04 17.78 4.42
N VAL A 116 0.54 16.55 4.31
CA VAL A 116 1.96 16.23 4.36
C VAL A 116 2.35 15.37 3.17
N VAL A 117 3.38 15.76 2.42
CA VAL A 117 4.00 14.91 1.38
C VAL A 117 5.46 14.67 1.76
N ILE A 118 5.82 13.41 1.93
CA ILE A 118 7.19 12.95 2.17
C ILE A 118 7.66 12.20 0.93
N ALA A 119 8.75 12.64 0.29
CA ALA A 119 9.41 11.91 -0.79
C ALA A 119 10.78 11.39 -0.32
N SER A 120 11.01 10.08 -0.45
CA SER A 120 12.24 9.42 0.01
C SER A 120 12.52 8.13 -0.78
N SER A 121 13.65 7.48 -0.54
CA SER A 121 13.86 6.08 -0.92
C SER A 121 13.07 5.15 0.01
N ILE A 122 12.78 3.93 -0.48
CA ILE A 122 12.20 2.84 0.31
C ILE A 122 12.87 1.52 -0.08
N SER A 123 13.08 0.65 0.90
CA SER A 123 13.39 -0.76 0.70
C SER A 123 12.55 -1.54 1.71
N LEU A 124 11.56 -2.29 1.23
CA LEU A 124 10.65 -3.04 2.09
C LEU A 124 11.26 -4.37 2.53
N TYR A 125 11.92 -5.05 1.58
CA TYR A 125 12.61 -6.31 1.78
C TYR A 125 14.03 -6.23 1.20
N PRO A 126 14.99 -7.01 1.73
CA PRO A 126 16.29 -7.16 1.07
C PRO A 126 16.12 -7.82 -0.30
N GLN A 127 17.02 -7.49 -1.25
CA GLN A 127 16.95 -7.96 -2.64
C GLN A 127 16.78 -9.48 -2.76
N GLU A 128 17.46 -10.24 -1.89
CA GLU A 128 17.36 -11.70 -1.81
C GLU A 128 15.91 -12.20 -1.71
N LYS A 129 15.01 -11.47 -1.03
CA LYS A 129 13.60 -11.87 -0.89
C LYS A 129 12.80 -11.66 -2.17
N TYR A 130 13.18 -10.72 -3.01
CA TYR A 130 12.58 -10.59 -4.35
C TYR A 130 13.01 -11.74 -5.26
N ASP A 131 14.20 -12.30 -5.04
CA ASP A 131 14.74 -13.39 -5.85
C ASP A 131 14.30 -14.79 -5.36
N LEU A 132 14.18 -14.97 -4.04
CA LEU A 132 13.85 -16.25 -3.39
C LEU A 132 12.39 -16.36 -2.93
N GLY A 133 11.68 -15.25 -2.80
CA GLY A 133 10.31 -15.18 -2.27
C GLY A 133 10.23 -15.08 -0.74
N LEU A 134 9.02 -14.79 -0.26
CA LEU A 134 8.69 -14.58 1.15
C LEU A 134 8.19 -15.86 1.82
N THR A 135 8.55 -16.03 3.09
CA THR A 135 7.88 -16.94 4.03
C THR A 135 6.78 -16.18 4.74
N MET A 136 5.56 -16.71 4.66
CA MET A 136 4.37 -16.09 5.23
C MET A 136 3.84 -16.89 6.41
N VAL A 137 3.16 -16.20 7.31
CA VAL A 137 2.47 -16.78 8.48
C VAL A 137 1.01 -16.35 8.47
N THR A 138 0.09 -17.27 8.71
CA THR A 138 -1.31 -16.91 8.95
C THR A 138 -1.41 -16.20 10.30
N CYS A 139 -1.93 -14.99 10.30
CA CYS A 139 -2.14 -14.20 11.51
C CYS A 139 -3.40 -14.64 12.27
N ALA A 140 -3.34 -14.56 13.60
CA ALA A 140 -4.50 -14.69 14.48
C ALA A 140 -5.35 -13.40 14.44
N THR A 141 -4.70 -12.23 14.36
CA THR A 141 -5.38 -10.95 14.15
C THR A 141 -6.22 -11.00 12.86
N ARG A 142 -7.52 -10.75 13.00
CA ARG A 142 -8.46 -10.71 11.88
C ARG A 142 -8.46 -9.35 11.20
N ARG A 143 -8.71 -9.36 9.90
CA ARG A 143 -8.94 -8.14 9.14
C ARG A 143 -10.31 -7.56 9.55
N PRO A 144 -10.40 -6.27 9.89
CA PRO A 144 -11.64 -5.62 10.27
C PRO A 144 -12.70 -5.81 9.20
N SER A 145 -13.91 -6.15 9.66
CA SER A 145 -15.08 -6.19 8.79
C SER A 145 -15.38 -4.79 8.26
N PRO A 146 -15.85 -4.65 7.01
CA PRO A 146 -16.40 -3.40 6.49
C PRO A 146 -17.47 -2.76 7.38
N ALA A 147 -18.16 -3.56 8.21
CA ALA A 147 -19.16 -3.09 9.16
C ALA A 147 -18.58 -2.48 10.45
N ALA A 148 -17.28 -2.62 10.71
CA ALA A 148 -16.61 -2.08 11.89
C ALA A 148 -15.73 -0.87 11.53
N LEU A 149 -14.71 -1.10 10.70
CA LEU A 149 -13.84 -0.06 10.15
C LEU A 149 -13.44 -0.51 8.75
N SER A 150 -14.02 0.13 7.73
CA SER A 150 -13.87 -0.34 6.37
C SER A 150 -12.41 -0.37 5.92
N PRO A 151 -11.88 -1.55 5.54
CA PRO A 151 -10.56 -1.69 4.94
C PRO A 151 -10.35 -0.87 3.68
N GLN A 152 -11.44 -0.44 3.02
CA GLN A 152 -11.40 0.41 1.83
C GLN A 152 -10.95 1.84 2.14
N VAL A 153 -11.08 2.30 3.38
CA VAL A 153 -10.53 3.59 3.80
C VAL A 153 -9.07 3.39 4.17
N LYS A 154 -8.15 3.94 3.37
CA LYS A 154 -6.72 3.92 3.66
C LYS A 154 -6.37 4.97 4.73
N SER A 155 -6.87 4.73 5.94
CA SER A 155 -6.77 5.65 7.07
C SER A 155 -5.47 5.52 7.87
N LEU A 156 -5.22 6.44 8.79
CA LEU A 156 -4.10 6.35 9.74
C LEU A 156 -4.29 5.24 10.82
N ASN A 157 -5.42 4.54 10.82
CA ASN A 157 -5.72 3.44 11.75
C ASN A 157 -5.10 2.10 11.32
N TYR A 158 -3.77 2.05 11.21
CA TYR A 158 -3.03 0.84 10.79
C TYR A 158 -2.61 -0.10 11.95
N LEU A 159 -3.10 0.14 13.17
CA LEU A 159 -2.73 -0.69 14.32
C LEU A 159 -3.11 -2.18 14.12
N ASN A 160 -4.23 -2.46 13.46
CA ASN A 160 -4.62 -3.83 13.10
C ASN A 160 -3.56 -4.52 12.22
N ASN A 161 -3.11 -3.85 11.16
CA ASN A 161 -2.08 -4.34 10.25
C ASN A 161 -0.73 -4.53 10.98
N ILE A 162 -0.38 -3.59 11.87
CA ILE A 162 0.84 -3.65 12.68
C ILE A 162 0.80 -4.86 13.64
N MET A 163 -0.32 -5.11 14.32
CA MET A 163 -0.49 -6.27 15.20
C MET A 163 -0.32 -7.58 14.44
N ALA A 164 -0.94 -7.70 13.27
CA ALA A 164 -0.76 -8.86 12.40
C ALA A 164 0.70 -9.01 11.92
N LYS A 165 1.40 -7.91 11.61
CA LYS A 165 2.82 -7.93 11.24
C LYS A 165 3.71 -8.38 12.39
N ILE A 166 3.42 -7.96 13.63
CA ILE A 166 4.11 -8.43 14.83
C ILE A 166 3.95 -9.95 14.97
N GLU A 167 2.73 -10.47 14.81
CA GLU A 167 2.47 -11.92 14.87
C GLU A 167 3.25 -12.67 13.80
N ALA A 168 3.29 -12.17 12.56
CA ALA A 168 4.02 -12.79 11.47
C ALA A 168 5.53 -12.87 11.75
N ILE A 169 6.12 -11.76 12.21
CA ILE A 169 7.54 -11.68 12.58
C ILE A 169 7.85 -12.65 13.72
N GLN A 170 7.02 -12.70 14.77
CA GLN A 170 7.21 -13.64 15.87
C GLN A 170 7.01 -15.11 15.45
N GLY A 171 6.16 -15.35 14.44
CA GLY A 171 5.99 -16.65 13.80
C GLY A 171 7.15 -17.07 12.89
N GLY A 172 8.12 -16.18 12.66
CA GLY A 172 9.28 -16.40 11.78
C GLY A 172 8.99 -16.18 10.29
N GLY A 173 7.90 -15.48 9.95
CA GLY A 173 7.61 -15.05 8.58
C GLY A 173 8.01 -13.60 8.32
N GLU A 174 8.32 -13.29 7.07
CA GLU A 174 8.52 -11.92 6.63
C GLU A 174 7.21 -11.18 6.40
N GLU A 175 6.11 -11.88 6.14
CA GLU A 175 4.79 -11.30 5.87
C GLU A 175 3.65 -12.13 6.50
N GLY A 176 2.54 -11.48 6.83
CA GLY A 176 1.38 -12.10 7.46
C GLY A 176 0.22 -12.23 6.48
N VAL A 177 -0.45 -13.39 6.44
CA VAL A 177 -1.73 -13.58 5.73
C VAL A 177 -2.86 -13.39 6.74
N MET A 178 -3.71 -12.39 6.51
CA MET A 178 -4.83 -12.05 7.38
C MET A 178 -6.12 -12.69 6.86
N LEU A 179 -6.90 -13.26 7.77
CA LEU A 179 -8.24 -13.78 7.47
C LEU A 179 -9.29 -12.78 7.95
N ASN A 180 -10.46 -12.80 7.32
CA ASN A 180 -11.65 -12.10 7.83
C ASN A 180 -12.38 -12.92 8.90
N GLU A 181 -13.42 -12.33 9.48
CA GLU A 181 -14.24 -12.96 10.54
C GLU A 181 -14.90 -14.29 10.14
N GLN A 182 -15.10 -14.51 8.84
CA GLN A 182 -15.67 -15.76 8.31
C GLN A 182 -14.61 -16.86 8.11
N GLY A 183 -13.33 -16.54 8.31
CA GLY A 183 -12.20 -17.45 8.11
C GLY A 183 -11.69 -17.52 6.67
N PHE A 184 -12.19 -16.66 5.77
CA PHE A 184 -11.63 -16.52 4.42
C PHE A 184 -10.41 -15.59 4.43
N VAL A 185 -9.51 -15.80 3.47
CA VAL A 185 -8.35 -14.94 3.24
C VAL A 185 -8.85 -13.56 2.80
N ALA A 186 -8.36 -12.51 3.48
CA ALA A 186 -8.66 -11.12 3.12
C ALA A 186 -7.53 -10.54 2.27
N GLU A 187 -6.35 -10.36 2.87
CA GLU A 187 -5.13 -9.82 2.26
C GLU A 187 -3.92 -10.11 3.18
N CYS A 188 -2.73 -9.66 2.82
CA CYS A 188 -1.57 -9.63 3.70
C CYS A 188 -1.54 -8.34 4.55
N THR A 189 -0.55 -8.18 5.43
CA THR A 189 -0.53 -7.01 6.34
C THR A 189 -0.40 -5.67 5.61
N GLY A 190 0.19 -5.66 4.41
CA GLY A 190 0.34 -4.47 3.56
C GLY A 190 0.07 -4.66 2.07
N ASP A 191 -0.30 -5.88 1.63
CA ASP A 191 -0.33 -6.27 0.22
C ASP A 191 -1.56 -7.13 -0.09
N ASN A 192 -2.10 -7.04 -1.31
CA ASN A 192 -3.10 -8.01 -1.78
C ASN A 192 -2.43 -9.33 -2.15
N ILE A 193 -3.20 -10.42 -2.15
CA ILE A 193 -2.70 -11.79 -2.40
C ILE A 193 -3.38 -12.45 -3.60
N PHE A 194 -2.60 -13.20 -4.37
CA PHE A 194 -3.02 -13.98 -5.52
C PHE A 194 -2.40 -15.37 -5.45
N ILE A 195 -3.12 -16.36 -5.97
CA ILE A 195 -2.62 -17.72 -6.14
C ILE A 195 -2.85 -18.20 -7.57
N LEU A 196 -1.93 -19.01 -8.11
CA LEU A 196 -2.14 -19.79 -9.32
C LEU A 196 -2.56 -21.20 -8.93
N LYS A 197 -3.68 -21.69 -9.48
CA LYS A 197 -4.17 -23.04 -9.21
C LYS A 197 -4.85 -23.59 -10.47
N ARG A 198 -4.33 -24.71 -10.99
CA ARG A 198 -4.86 -25.38 -12.20
C ARG A 198 -4.88 -24.46 -13.42
N GLY A 199 -3.84 -23.65 -13.58
CA GLY A 199 -3.71 -22.72 -14.71
C GLY A 199 -4.60 -21.47 -14.65
N GLU A 200 -5.29 -21.23 -13.52
CA GLU A 200 -6.11 -20.04 -13.30
C GLU A 200 -5.61 -19.26 -12.07
N VAL A 201 -5.60 -17.93 -12.17
CA VAL A 201 -5.26 -17.05 -11.04
C VAL A 201 -6.51 -16.76 -10.21
N LEU A 202 -6.40 -16.95 -8.91
CA LEU A 202 -7.46 -16.66 -7.95
C LEU A 202 -6.99 -15.58 -6.98
N THR A 203 -7.86 -14.64 -6.65
CA THR A 203 -7.62 -13.61 -5.63
C THR A 203 -8.90 -13.37 -4.82
N PRO A 204 -8.82 -13.00 -3.53
CA PRO A 204 -10.01 -12.65 -2.76
C PRO A 204 -10.77 -11.47 -3.41
N PRO A 205 -12.12 -11.49 -3.38
CA PRO A 205 -12.89 -10.30 -3.73
C PRO A 205 -12.61 -9.21 -2.70
N ILE A 206 -12.70 -7.94 -3.09
CA ILE A 206 -12.50 -6.81 -2.18
C ILE A 206 -13.43 -6.87 -0.96
N ALA A 207 -14.66 -7.36 -1.13
CA ALA A 207 -15.62 -7.57 -0.06
C ALA A 207 -15.14 -8.55 1.03
N ALA A 208 -14.11 -9.37 0.77
CA ALA A 208 -13.49 -10.23 1.78
C ALA A 208 -12.69 -9.43 2.81
N GLY A 209 -12.45 -8.14 2.60
CA GLY A 209 -11.79 -7.23 3.55
C GLY A 209 -10.44 -6.70 3.09
N GLY A 210 -10.02 -7.00 1.85
CA GLY A 210 -8.83 -6.41 1.27
C GLY A 210 -9.02 -4.94 0.88
N LEU A 211 -7.94 -4.16 0.83
CA LEU A 211 -7.95 -2.84 0.18
C LEU A 211 -8.00 -3.05 -1.35
N ASP A 212 -8.69 -2.17 -2.08
CA ASP A 212 -8.64 -2.19 -3.55
C ASP A 212 -7.30 -1.59 -4.03
N GLY A 213 -6.28 -2.45 -4.06
CA GLY A 213 -4.91 -2.07 -4.38
C GLY A 213 -4.74 -1.64 -5.83
N ILE A 214 -4.04 -0.53 -6.05
CA ILE A 214 -3.69 -0.08 -7.40
C ILE A 214 -2.75 -1.09 -8.07
N THR A 215 -1.74 -1.61 -7.35
CA THR A 215 -0.88 -2.69 -7.86
C THR A 215 -1.67 -3.97 -8.15
N ARG A 216 -2.72 -4.26 -7.38
CA ARG A 216 -3.64 -5.38 -7.64
C ARG A 216 -4.36 -5.20 -8.97
N ARG A 217 -4.92 -4.00 -9.22
CA ARG A 217 -5.56 -3.66 -10.52
C ARG A 217 -4.55 -3.80 -11.67
N VAL A 218 -3.33 -3.30 -11.52
CA VAL A 218 -2.25 -3.47 -12.52
C VAL A 218 -1.92 -4.94 -12.75
N ALA A 219 -1.84 -5.77 -11.71
CA ALA A 219 -1.60 -7.20 -11.88
C ALA A 219 -2.74 -7.89 -12.67
N ILE A 220 -4.00 -7.50 -12.44
CA ILE A 220 -5.15 -8.00 -13.19
C ILE A 220 -5.05 -7.59 -14.68
N GLU A 221 -4.69 -6.34 -14.97
CA GLU A 221 -4.45 -5.86 -16.35
C GLU A 221 -3.36 -6.69 -17.05
N LEU A 222 -2.22 -6.89 -16.38
CA LEU A 222 -1.10 -7.66 -16.94
C LEU A 222 -1.45 -9.13 -17.14
N LEU A 223 -2.25 -9.74 -16.27
CA LEU A 223 -2.75 -11.10 -16.44
C LEU A 223 -3.66 -11.22 -17.66
N ALA A 224 -4.52 -10.23 -17.90
CA ALA A 224 -5.37 -10.19 -19.08
C ALA A 224 -4.54 -10.07 -20.37
N GLU A 225 -3.49 -9.24 -20.39
CA GLU A 225 -2.55 -9.18 -21.53
C GLU A 225 -1.83 -10.50 -21.79
N LEU A 226 -1.53 -11.26 -20.73
CA LEU A 226 -0.90 -12.58 -20.82
C LEU A 226 -1.88 -13.69 -21.22
N GLY A 227 -3.18 -13.40 -21.31
CA GLY A 227 -4.20 -14.39 -21.58
C GLY A 227 -4.39 -15.39 -20.44
N VAL A 228 -4.01 -15.02 -19.21
CA VAL A 228 -4.15 -15.88 -18.02
C VAL A 228 -5.53 -15.62 -17.40
N PRO A 229 -6.39 -16.65 -17.29
CA PRO A 229 -7.69 -16.48 -16.68
C PRO A 229 -7.56 -16.10 -15.21
N LEU A 230 -8.42 -15.19 -14.76
CA LEU A 230 -8.47 -14.73 -13.38
C LEU A 230 -9.90 -14.75 -12.86
N ARG A 231 -10.06 -15.17 -11.60
CA ARG A 231 -11.32 -15.05 -10.87
C ARG A 231 -11.14 -14.47 -9.48
N GLU A 232 -12.07 -13.60 -9.13
CA GLU A 232 -12.25 -13.13 -7.75
C GLU A 232 -13.14 -14.11 -6.99
N VAL A 233 -12.58 -14.82 -6.01
CA VAL A 233 -13.28 -15.85 -5.24
C VAL A 233 -12.83 -15.82 -3.79
N ASN A 234 -13.72 -16.19 -2.87
CA ASN A 234 -13.29 -16.40 -1.48
C ASN A 234 -12.27 -17.53 -1.43
N LEU A 235 -11.11 -17.25 -0.84
CA LEU A 235 -10.04 -18.21 -0.65
C LEU A 235 -9.98 -18.66 0.80
N THR A 236 -9.63 -19.92 0.99
CA THR A 236 -9.26 -20.46 2.30
C THR A 236 -7.75 -20.68 2.36
N ARG A 237 -7.21 -20.96 3.56
CA ARG A 237 -5.81 -21.38 3.69
C ARG A 237 -5.49 -22.64 2.90
N HIS A 238 -6.44 -23.57 2.78
CA HIS A 238 -6.26 -24.77 1.98
C HIS A 238 -5.96 -24.42 0.52
N ASP A 239 -6.57 -23.37 -0.02
CA ASP A 239 -6.33 -22.94 -1.39
C ASP A 239 -4.90 -22.46 -1.59
N ILE A 240 -4.36 -21.70 -0.64
CA ILE A 240 -2.95 -21.25 -0.68
C ILE A 240 -1.99 -22.43 -0.49
N PHE A 241 -2.27 -23.33 0.48
CA PHE A 241 -1.43 -24.51 0.73
C PHE A 241 -1.32 -25.45 -0.46
N THR A 242 -2.29 -25.42 -1.36
CA THR A 242 -2.39 -26.30 -2.54
C THR A 242 -2.20 -25.57 -3.86
N ALA A 243 -1.74 -24.32 -3.82
CA ALA A 243 -1.48 -23.51 -5.00
C ALA A 243 -0.16 -23.92 -5.68
N GLU A 244 -0.09 -23.68 -6.99
CA GLU A 244 1.10 -23.85 -7.82
C GLU A 244 2.07 -22.68 -7.63
N GLU A 245 1.53 -21.47 -7.51
CA GLU A 245 2.27 -20.23 -7.20
C GLU A 245 1.44 -19.35 -6.28
N CYS A 246 2.09 -18.48 -5.52
CA CYS A 246 1.45 -17.39 -4.77
C CYS A 246 2.29 -16.13 -4.94
N PHE A 247 1.64 -14.99 -5.14
CA PHE A 247 2.30 -13.69 -5.22
C PHE A 247 1.46 -12.61 -4.55
N LEU A 248 2.15 -11.59 -4.07
CA LEU A 248 1.59 -10.44 -3.39
C LEU A 248 1.76 -9.20 -4.25
N THR A 249 0.86 -8.24 -4.09
CA THR A 249 0.90 -6.96 -4.80
C THR A 249 0.69 -5.78 -3.87
N GLY A 250 1.60 -4.82 -3.89
CA GLY A 250 1.47 -3.55 -3.18
C GLY A 250 2.44 -2.51 -3.74
N THR A 251 2.21 -1.22 -3.47
CA THR A 251 3.06 -0.16 -4.06
C THR A 251 4.51 -0.25 -3.57
N ALA A 252 4.72 -0.63 -2.30
CA ALA A 252 6.07 -0.80 -1.74
C ALA A 252 6.69 -2.16 -2.09
N ALA A 253 5.90 -3.23 -2.08
CA ALA A 253 6.36 -4.58 -2.41
C ALA A 253 6.47 -4.84 -3.92
N GLU A 254 5.90 -3.97 -4.75
CA GLU A 254 5.68 -4.23 -6.18
C GLU A 254 4.88 -5.53 -6.36
N VAL A 255 5.36 -6.44 -7.21
CA VAL A 255 4.94 -7.84 -7.26
C VAL A 255 6.02 -8.67 -6.59
N ILE A 256 5.67 -9.50 -5.61
CA ILE A 256 6.63 -10.36 -4.90
C ILE A 256 6.07 -11.75 -4.65
N ALA A 257 6.90 -12.79 -4.78
CA ALA A 257 6.47 -14.17 -4.59
C ALA A 257 6.28 -14.51 -3.10
N GLY A 258 5.18 -15.19 -2.77
CA GLY A 258 5.01 -15.92 -1.51
C GLY A 258 5.30 -17.40 -1.76
N VAL A 259 6.35 -17.94 -1.15
CA VAL A 259 6.83 -19.30 -1.46
C VAL A 259 6.56 -20.31 -0.34
N MET A 260 6.16 -19.82 0.83
CA MET A 260 5.84 -20.65 1.97
C MET A 260 4.73 -19.99 2.79
N LEU A 261 3.75 -20.78 3.27
CA LEU A 261 2.75 -20.34 4.25
C LEU A 261 2.69 -21.35 5.40
N ASP A 262 2.82 -20.88 6.64
CA ASP A 262 2.75 -21.73 7.85
C ASP A 262 3.67 -22.95 7.76
N ARG A 263 4.92 -22.73 7.30
CA ARG A 263 5.95 -23.77 7.10
C ARG A 263 5.63 -24.82 6.02
N ARG A 264 4.66 -24.56 5.15
CA ARG A 264 4.36 -25.39 3.98
C ARG A 264 4.84 -24.69 2.72
N PRO A 265 5.69 -25.33 1.89
CA PRO A 265 6.06 -24.76 0.61
C PRO A 265 4.82 -24.62 -0.27
N ILE A 266 4.74 -23.52 -1.01
CA ILE A 266 3.75 -23.31 -2.05
C ILE A 266 4.38 -23.73 -3.37
N GLY A 267 3.74 -24.63 -4.10
CA GLY A 267 4.30 -25.26 -5.30
C GLY A 267 5.69 -25.85 -5.04
N THR A 268 6.70 -25.28 -5.70
CA THR A 268 8.11 -25.73 -5.59
C THR A 268 8.90 -25.09 -4.45
N GLY A 269 8.28 -24.19 -3.67
CA GLY A 269 8.97 -23.41 -2.64
C GLY A 269 9.91 -22.35 -3.21
N LYS A 270 9.72 -21.94 -4.48
CA LYS A 270 10.49 -20.92 -5.19
C LYS A 270 9.55 -20.06 -6.04
N PRO A 271 9.94 -18.83 -6.43
CA PRO A 271 9.13 -18.02 -7.33
C PRO A 271 8.88 -18.75 -8.65
N GLY A 272 7.61 -18.93 -9.00
CA GLY A 272 7.21 -19.66 -10.19
C GLY A 272 7.29 -18.83 -11.48
N PRO A 273 7.13 -19.48 -12.65
CA PRO A 273 7.28 -18.83 -13.94
C PRO A 273 6.29 -17.68 -14.16
N LEU A 274 5.01 -17.83 -13.78
CA LEU A 274 4.02 -16.76 -13.96
C LEU A 274 4.37 -15.54 -13.11
N THR A 275 4.72 -15.76 -11.84
CA THR A 275 5.11 -14.70 -10.92
C THR A 275 6.33 -13.94 -11.43
N LYS A 276 7.36 -14.61 -11.94
CA LYS A 276 8.54 -13.97 -12.54
C LYS A 276 8.18 -13.12 -13.75
N GLN A 277 7.32 -13.64 -14.63
CA GLN A 277 6.85 -12.90 -15.80
C GLN A 277 6.07 -11.64 -15.39
N LEU A 278 5.24 -11.72 -14.34
CA LEU A 278 4.52 -10.56 -13.80
C LEU A 278 5.48 -9.53 -13.19
N VAL A 279 6.51 -9.95 -12.46
CA VAL A 279 7.55 -9.04 -11.92
C VAL A 279 8.23 -8.27 -13.05
N GLU A 280 8.64 -8.96 -14.12
CA GLU A 280 9.29 -8.34 -15.28
C GLU A 280 8.36 -7.35 -15.99
N LYS A 281 7.12 -7.76 -16.28
CA LYS A 281 6.12 -6.90 -16.92
C LYS A 281 5.76 -5.69 -16.07
N PHE A 282 5.57 -5.87 -14.77
CA PHE A 282 5.29 -4.78 -13.85
C PHE A 282 6.44 -3.76 -13.84
N LYS A 283 7.69 -4.23 -13.72
CA LYS A 283 8.86 -3.35 -13.74
C LYS A 283 8.98 -2.59 -15.07
N ALA A 284 8.77 -3.27 -16.20
CA ALA A 284 8.81 -2.62 -17.51
C ALA A 284 7.73 -1.53 -17.65
N LEU A 285 6.49 -1.82 -17.21
CA LEU A 285 5.39 -0.87 -17.22
C LEU A 285 5.67 0.33 -16.28
N ALA A 286 6.09 0.07 -15.04
CA ALA A 286 6.36 1.11 -14.05
C ALA A 286 7.49 2.05 -14.47
N ASN A 287 8.52 1.55 -15.17
CA ASN A 287 9.63 2.36 -15.66
C ASN A 287 9.32 3.16 -16.94
N SER A 288 8.23 2.84 -17.64
CA SER A 288 7.88 3.45 -18.93
C SER A 288 6.63 4.32 -18.90
N THR A 289 5.87 4.31 -17.81
CA THR A 289 4.60 5.03 -17.67
C THR A 289 4.56 5.89 -16.41
N GLY A 290 3.53 6.74 -16.28
CA GLY A 290 3.31 7.60 -15.13
C GLY A 290 3.41 9.09 -15.44
N THR A 291 2.98 9.92 -14.49
CA THR A 291 2.96 11.38 -14.60
C THR A 291 4.39 11.93 -14.55
N PRO A 292 4.87 12.65 -15.57
CA PRO A 292 6.23 13.15 -15.60
C PRO A 292 6.48 14.23 -14.55
N ILE A 293 7.64 14.18 -13.91
CA ILE A 293 8.08 15.19 -12.96
C ILE A 293 8.92 16.23 -13.72
N THR A 294 8.61 17.52 -13.54
CA THR A 294 9.44 18.62 -14.02
C THR A 294 10.45 19.00 -12.94
N TYR A 295 11.73 18.99 -13.30
CA TYR A 295 12.83 19.32 -12.39
C TYR A 295 13.33 20.74 -12.69
N PRO A 296 13.79 21.48 -11.67
CA PRO A 296 14.49 22.75 -11.87
C PRO A 296 15.82 22.59 -12.61
#